data_AF-A0A7J7N996-F1
#
_entry.id   AF-A0A7J7N996-F1
#
_cell.length_a   1.000
_cell.length_b   1.000
_cell.length_c   1.000
_cell.angle_alpha   90.00
_cell.angle_beta   90.00
_cell.angle_gamma   90.00
#
_symmetry.space_group_name_H-M   'P 1'
#
loop_
_entity.id
_entity.type
_entity.pdbx_description
1 polymer ?
#
loop_
_entity_poly.entity_id
_entity_poly.type
_entity_poly.pdbx_seq_one_letter_code
_entity_poly.pdbx_strand_id
1 'polypeptide(L)'
;MENRRSRGMVPLLALHAAYEFYRLERKPPVTAGLIVANTLIYLRPKFLDAILPNLDEVWFNPHLILKHKDLKRFLLSAFYHLNESHLVYNMMSLLWKGVQLESSMGSVEFASMVATLLGMSQGITLVLAKSLLFFDYEKAYFREYAVGFSGVLFAMKVVLNSQTDDYTYVHGLVVPARHAAWVELILIQMIVPGVSFLGHLGGILAGILYLRLKRSYRGPDPLTTIIRGLTGVLSWPSRLARSLFGFRRRQISGRGTTGVSRRGRSFSGAWRCTACTFDNTQLNVCEMCGTERDVPVLSPIRPSSRSGNLSLEELRLRRIERFGR
;
A
#
# COMPACT_ATOMS: atom_id res chain seq x y z
N MET A 1 -13.00 14.16 40.67
CA MET A 1 -12.55 14.15 39.26
C MET A 1 -11.06 13.85 39.27
N GLU A 2 -10.67 12.58 39.33
CA GLU A 2 -9.25 12.19 39.29
C GLU A 2 -8.95 11.72 37.87
N ASN A 3 -8.42 12.63 37.05
CA ASN A 3 -7.98 12.35 35.69
C ASN A 3 -6.70 11.49 35.76
N ARG A 4 -6.87 10.17 35.93
CA ARG A 4 -5.82 9.18 35.79
C ARG A 4 -5.43 9.11 34.31
N ARG A 5 -4.59 10.07 33.90
CA ARG A 5 -3.93 10.14 32.60
C ARG A 5 -3.33 8.75 32.33
N SER A 6 -3.96 8.00 31.42
CA SER A 6 -3.61 6.60 31.16
C SER A 6 -2.10 6.46 30.91
N ARG A 7 -1.40 5.79 31.83
CA ARG A 7 -0.04 5.26 31.64
C ARG A 7 -0.10 3.98 30.77
N GLY A 8 -0.92 4.00 29.73
CA GLY A 8 -1.06 2.90 28.79
C GLY A 8 0.07 2.90 27.76
N MET A 9 0.30 1.75 27.13
CA MET A 9 1.24 1.61 26.02
C MET A 9 0.64 2.07 24.67
N VAL A 10 -0.69 2.24 24.57
CA VAL A 10 -1.36 2.68 23.32
C VAL A 10 -0.89 4.06 22.83
N PRO A 11 -0.72 5.09 23.68
CA PRO A 11 -0.13 6.37 23.24
C PRO A 11 1.29 6.23 22.69
N LEU A 12 2.10 5.33 23.26
CA LEU A 12 3.46 5.04 22.76
C LEU A 12 3.41 4.37 21.39
N LEU A 13 2.51 3.38 21.22
CA LEU A 13 2.24 2.77 19.92
C LEU A 13 1.83 3.84 18.90
N ALA A 14 0.91 4.75 19.25
CA ALA A 14 0.44 5.79 18.36
C ALA A 14 1.57 6.75 17.95
N LEU A 15 2.42 7.16 18.90
CA LEU A 15 3.59 8.00 18.63
C LEU A 15 4.59 7.30 17.71
N HIS A 16 4.89 6.02 17.98
CA HIS A 16 5.82 5.24 17.19
C HIS A 16 5.29 5.02 15.76
N ALA A 17 4.01 4.64 15.61
CA ALA A 17 3.37 4.50 14.30
C ALA A 17 3.36 5.82 13.53
N ALA A 18 3.06 6.94 14.19
CA ALA A 18 3.10 8.27 13.57
C ALA A 18 4.51 8.64 13.10
N TYR A 19 5.53 8.36 13.90
CA TYR A 19 6.93 8.60 13.55
C TYR A 19 7.37 7.75 12.34
N GLU A 20 7.09 6.45 12.35
CA GLU A 20 7.39 5.56 11.23
C GLU A 20 6.67 6.00 9.95
N PHE A 21 5.37 6.29 10.04
CA PHE A 21 4.60 6.78 8.89
C PHE A 21 5.08 8.13 8.39
N TYR A 22 5.51 9.04 9.26
CA TYR A 22 6.05 10.34 8.85
C TYR A 22 7.28 10.19 7.95
N ARG A 23 8.19 9.26 8.30
CA ARG A 23 9.45 8.99 7.57
C ARG A 23 9.26 8.36 6.20
N LEU A 24 8.15 7.65 5.97
CA LEU A 24 7.89 7.00 4.69
C LEU A 24 7.44 8.01 3.64
N GLU A 25 8.05 7.98 2.44
CA GLU A 25 7.60 8.80 1.30
C GLU A 25 6.18 8.44 0.87
N ARG A 26 5.91 7.13 0.76
CA ARG A 26 4.57 6.59 0.45
C ARG A 26 3.94 6.05 1.72
N LYS A 27 2.81 6.63 2.13
CA LYS A 27 2.08 6.18 3.31
C LYS A 27 1.40 4.83 3.04
N PRO A 28 1.41 3.88 3.99
CA PRO A 28 0.76 2.56 3.86
C PRO A 28 -0.68 2.60 4.43
N PRO A 29 -1.71 2.98 3.64
CA PRO A 29 -3.06 3.22 4.15
C PRO A 29 -3.73 1.98 4.75
N VAL A 30 -3.48 0.78 4.21
CA VAL A 30 -4.14 -0.44 4.70
C VAL A 30 -3.54 -0.86 6.03
N THR A 31 -2.22 -0.80 6.16
CA THR A 31 -1.52 -1.04 7.43
C THR A 31 -2.00 -0.06 8.51
N ALA A 32 -2.04 1.23 8.19
CA ALA A 32 -2.56 2.25 9.11
C ALA A 32 -4.02 1.99 9.49
N GLY A 33 -4.88 1.66 8.51
CA GLY A 33 -6.28 1.33 8.73
C GLY A 33 -6.47 0.11 9.64
N LEU A 34 -5.68 -0.95 9.45
CA LEU A 34 -5.71 -2.14 10.30
C LEU A 34 -5.27 -1.84 11.73
N ILE A 35 -4.21 -1.03 11.93
CA ILE A 35 -3.76 -0.62 13.27
C ILE A 35 -4.85 0.18 13.98
N VAL A 36 -5.45 1.15 13.29
CA VAL A 36 -6.53 1.96 13.83
C VAL A 36 -7.75 1.10 14.15
N ALA A 37 -8.17 0.20 13.25
CA ALA A 37 -9.32 -0.67 13.46
C ALA A 37 -9.15 -1.56 14.70
N ASN A 38 -8.02 -2.25 14.84
CA ASN A 38 -7.74 -3.10 16.00
C ASN A 38 -7.66 -2.27 17.30
N THR A 39 -7.06 -1.08 17.25
CA THR A 39 -6.97 -0.18 18.41
C THR A 39 -8.34 0.35 18.83
N LEU A 40 -9.19 0.73 17.87
CA LEU A 40 -10.56 1.20 18.14
C LEU A 40 -11.46 0.09 18.70
N ILE A 41 -11.33 -1.14 18.18
CA ILE A 41 -12.04 -2.31 18.71
C ILE A 41 -11.64 -2.55 20.17
N TYR A 42 -10.34 -2.44 20.49
CA TYR A 42 -9.85 -2.60 21.85
C TYR A 42 -10.28 -1.48 22.80
N LEU A 43 -10.14 -0.21 22.39
CA LEU A 43 -10.49 0.94 23.23
C LEU A 43 -12.01 1.09 23.43
N ARG A 44 -12.80 0.55 22.50
CA ARG A 44 -14.28 0.52 22.52
C ARG A 44 -14.90 1.84 23.01
N PRO A 45 -14.67 2.97 22.31
CA PRO A 45 -15.31 4.24 22.66
C PRO A 45 -16.85 4.11 22.64
N LYS A 46 -17.54 4.95 23.41
CA LYS A 46 -19.01 4.87 23.63
C LYS A 46 -19.85 4.68 22.37
N PHE A 47 -19.47 5.32 21.26
CA PHE A 47 -20.21 5.21 20.00
C PHE A 47 -20.02 3.86 19.29
N LEU A 48 -18.90 3.15 19.55
CA LEU A 48 -18.66 1.78 19.05
C LEU A 48 -19.19 0.72 20.01
N ASP A 49 -19.33 1.04 21.30
CA ASP A 49 -19.80 0.10 22.33
C ASP A 49 -21.17 -0.51 21.98
N ALA A 50 -22.07 0.30 21.41
CA ALA A 50 -23.39 -0.14 20.98
C ALA A 50 -23.41 -1.04 19.72
N ILE A 51 -22.32 -1.04 18.94
CA ILE A 51 -22.24 -1.73 17.64
C ILE A 51 -21.37 -2.99 17.74
N LEU A 52 -20.28 -2.91 18.53
CA LEU A 52 -19.31 -3.97 18.66
C LEU A 52 -19.80 -5.05 19.64
N PRO A 53 -19.86 -6.33 19.22
CA PRO A 53 -20.23 -7.43 20.11
C PRO A 53 -19.24 -7.55 21.27
N ASN A 54 -19.71 -8.07 22.40
CA ASN A 54 -18.82 -8.33 23.52
C ASN A 54 -17.84 -9.46 23.20
N LEU A 55 -16.74 -9.49 23.94
CA LEU A 55 -15.64 -10.43 23.79
C LEU A 55 -16.11 -11.90 23.82
N ASP A 56 -17.03 -12.23 24.74
CA ASP A 56 -17.58 -13.58 24.93
C ASP A 56 -18.36 -14.09 23.71
N GLU A 57 -18.90 -13.18 22.90
CA GLU A 57 -19.64 -13.52 21.69
C GLU A 57 -18.76 -13.79 20.49
N VAL A 58 -17.50 -13.33 20.53
CA VAL A 58 -16.60 -13.33 19.36
C VAL A 58 -15.31 -14.09 19.56
N TRP A 59 -15.00 -14.54 20.78
CA TRP A 59 -13.85 -15.41 21.01
C TRP A 59 -13.89 -16.64 20.10
N PHE A 60 -12.75 -16.89 19.46
CA PHE A 60 -12.57 -18.03 18.60
C PHE A 60 -12.72 -19.29 19.45
N ASN A 61 -13.67 -20.14 19.08
CA ASN A 61 -13.88 -21.41 19.73
C ASN A 61 -14.25 -22.46 18.66
N PRO A 62 -13.39 -23.46 18.40
CA PRO A 62 -13.62 -24.43 17.33
C PRO A 62 -14.96 -25.16 17.45
N HIS A 63 -15.32 -25.56 18.68
CA HIS A 63 -16.59 -26.23 18.94
C HIS A 63 -17.79 -25.36 18.57
N LEU A 64 -17.85 -24.11 19.04
CA LEU A 64 -18.97 -23.21 18.77
C LEU A 64 -19.04 -22.82 17.29
N ILE A 65 -17.90 -22.56 16.65
CA ILE A 65 -17.83 -22.24 15.22
C ILE A 65 -18.39 -23.40 14.39
N LEU A 66 -17.98 -24.64 14.66
CA LEU A 66 -18.43 -25.80 13.87
C LEU A 66 -19.88 -26.18 14.18
N LYS A 67 -20.28 -26.16 15.45
CA LYS A 67 -21.63 -26.55 15.88
C LYS A 67 -22.69 -25.55 15.41
N HIS A 68 -22.40 -24.25 15.48
CA HIS A 68 -23.37 -23.20 15.19
C HIS A 68 -23.11 -22.45 13.89
N LYS A 69 -22.07 -22.83 13.13
CA LYS A 69 -21.62 -22.10 11.93
C LYS A 69 -21.38 -20.62 12.22
N ASP A 70 -20.80 -20.34 13.40
CA ASP A 70 -20.63 -18.98 13.91
C ASP A 70 -19.51 -18.23 13.17
N LEU A 71 -19.87 -17.60 12.05
CA LEU A 71 -18.96 -16.80 11.25
C LEU A 71 -18.46 -15.54 11.98
N LYS A 72 -19.24 -15.06 12.96
CA LYS A 72 -18.86 -13.90 13.78
C LYS A 72 -17.62 -14.24 14.60
N ARG A 73 -17.62 -15.38 15.31
CA ARG A 73 -16.43 -15.89 16.02
C ARG A 73 -15.27 -16.20 15.08
N PHE A 74 -15.57 -16.78 13.92
CA PHE A 74 -14.55 -17.15 12.94
C PHE A 74 -13.78 -15.93 12.41
N LEU A 75 -14.47 -14.82 12.10
CA LEU A 75 -13.85 -13.64 11.51
C LEU A 75 -13.40 -12.60 12.55
N LEU A 76 -14.28 -12.24 13.50
CA LEU A 76 -14.03 -11.10 14.39
C LEU A 76 -13.02 -11.41 15.48
N SER A 77 -12.86 -12.67 15.90
CA SER A 77 -11.88 -13.06 16.93
C SER A 77 -10.46 -12.56 16.66
N ALA A 78 -10.06 -12.49 15.39
CA ALA A 78 -8.74 -11.99 14.99
C ALA A 78 -8.51 -10.51 15.33
N PHE A 79 -9.57 -9.72 15.53
CA PHE A 79 -9.46 -8.28 15.77
C PHE A 79 -9.61 -7.89 17.25
N TYR A 80 -10.05 -8.83 18.09
CA TYR A 80 -10.17 -8.62 19.54
C TYR A 80 -8.86 -8.97 20.25
N HIS A 81 -8.59 -8.30 21.37
CA HIS A 81 -7.37 -8.49 22.16
C HIS A 81 -7.72 -8.53 23.65
N LEU A 82 -7.09 -9.44 24.40
CA LEU A 82 -7.36 -9.67 25.82
C LEU A 82 -6.90 -8.53 26.73
N ASN A 83 -5.79 -7.89 26.37
CA ASN A 83 -5.13 -6.88 27.18
C ASN A 83 -4.29 -5.94 26.31
N GLU A 84 -3.82 -4.85 26.91
CA GLU A 84 -3.14 -3.77 26.19
C GLU A 84 -1.79 -4.22 25.62
N SER A 85 -1.02 -5.03 26.36
CA SER A 85 0.26 -5.56 25.87
C SER A 85 0.06 -6.44 24.64
N HIS A 86 -0.92 -7.34 24.67
CA HIS A 86 -1.24 -8.21 23.53
C HIS A 86 -1.63 -7.38 22.29
N LEU A 87 -2.45 -6.33 22.45
CA LEU A 87 -2.73 -5.40 21.35
C LEU A 87 -1.45 -4.73 20.84
N VAL A 88 -0.66 -4.12 21.72
CA VAL A 88 0.50 -3.34 21.32
C VAL A 88 1.55 -4.20 20.63
N TYR A 89 1.83 -5.41 21.12
CA TYR A 89 2.74 -6.34 20.44
C TYR A 89 2.24 -6.73 19.04
N ASN A 90 0.95 -7.03 18.89
CA ASN A 90 0.38 -7.31 17.57
C ASN A 90 0.46 -6.10 16.64
N MET A 91 0.16 -4.89 17.14
CA MET A 91 0.17 -3.69 16.31
C MET A 91 1.59 -3.23 15.93
N MET A 92 2.58 -3.42 16.79
CA MET A 92 4.00 -3.20 16.46
C MET A 92 4.48 -4.20 15.41
N SER A 93 4.11 -5.47 15.56
CA SER A 93 4.39 -6.52 14.58
C SER A 93 3.72 -6.24 13.23
N LEU A 94 2.46 -5.77 13.25
CA LEU A 94 1.70 -5.34 12.08
C LEU A 94 2.33 -4.12 11.41
N LEU A 95 2.76 -3.12 12.18
CA LEU A 95 3.42 -1.93 11.65
C LEU A 95 4.65 -2.33 10.84
N TRP A 96 5.55 -3.11 11.43
CA TRP A 96 6.79 -3.54 10.77
C TRP A 96 6.54 -4.40 9.53
N LYS A 97 5.72 -5.46 9.65
CA LYS A 97 5.46 -6.41 8.57
C LYS A 97 4.58 -5.79 7.48
N GLY A 98 3.57 -5.02 7.88
CA GLY A 98 2.61 -4.35 7.00
C GLY A 98 3.25 -3.26 6.16
N VAL A 99 4.08 -2.39 6.75
CA VAL A 99 4.82 -1.36 5.99
C VAL A 99 5.64 -1.98 4.88
N GLN A 100 6.42 -3.03 5.18
CA GLN A 100 7.27 -3.71 4.19
C GLN A 100 6.46 -4.37 3.08
N LEU A 101 5.46 -5.15 3.45
CA LEU A 101 4.63 -5.87 2.49
C LEU A 101 3.79 -4.92 1.63
N GLU A 102 3.12 -3.93 2.24
CA GLU A 102 2.29 -2.96 1.51
C GLU A 102 3.14 -2.09 0.56
N SER A 103 4.35 -1.72 0.98
CA SER A 103 5.27 -0.96 0.12
C SER A 103 5.79 -1.79 -1.06
N SER A 104 6.01 -3.11 -0.86
CA SER A 104 6.57 -3.97 -1.90
C SER A 104 5.53 -4.43 -2.94
N MET A 105 4.27 -4.66 -2.55
CA MET A 105 3.24 -5.16 -3.48
C MET A 105 2.14 -4.16 -3.82
N GLY A 106 2.01 -3.05 -3.08
CA GLY A 106 0.91 -2.11 -3.23
C GLY A 106 -0.29 -2.41 -2.33
N SER A 107 -1.04 -1.37 -1.98
CA SER A 107 -2.13 -1.42 -1.00
C SER A 107 -3.27 -2.38 -1.36
N VAL A 108 -3.62 -2.51 -2.64
CA VAL A 108 -4.74 -3.37 -3.06
C VAL A 108 -4.37 -4.85 -2.93
N GLU A 109 -3.20 -5.21 -3.45
CA GLU A 109 -2.63 -6.54 -3.38
C GLU A 109 -2.40 -6.94 -1.93
N PHE A 110 -1.88 -6.01 -1.13
CA PHE A 110 -1.70 -6.19 0.31
C PHE A 110 -3.03 -6.42 1.04
N ALA A 111 -4.06 -5.62 0.77
CA ALA A 111 -5.39 -5.82 1.36
C ALA A 111 -5.99 -7.19 0.99
N SER A 112 -5.88 -7.59 -0.27
CA SER A 112 -6.31 -8.91 -0.76
C SER A 112 -5.56 -10.04 -0.06
N MET A 113 -4.23 -9.92 0.07
CA MET A 113 -3.42 -10.87 0.79
C MET A 113 -3.85 -10.98 2.25
N VAL A 114 -3.98 -9.86 2.98
CA VAL A 114 -4.40 -9.87 4.39
C VAL A 114 -5.78 -10.53 4.56
N ALA A 115 -6.75 -10.20 3.70
CA ALA A 115 -8.07 -10.83 3.72
C ALA A 115 -8.00 -12.35 3.47
N THR A 116 -7.16 -12.78 2.53
CA THR A 116 -6.94 -14.19 2.22
C THR A 116 -6.27 -14.92 3.38
N LEU A 117 -5.22 -14.32 3.95
CA LEU A 117 -4.48 -14.89 5.07
C LEU A 117 -5.35 -14.98 6.32
N LEU A 118 -6.23 -14.00 6.59
CA LEU A 118 -7.22 -14.07 7.67
C LEU A 118 -8.13 -15.30 7.54
N GLY A 119 -8.72 -15.50 6.36
CA GLY A 119 -9.58 -16.67 6.12
C GLY A 119 -8.82 -17.99 6.22
N MET A 120 -7.63 -18.06 5.62
CA MET A 120 -6.79 -19.26 5.66
C MET A 120 -6.28 -19.59 7.06
N SER A 121 -5.82 -18.59 7.83
CA SER A 121 -5.30 -18.83 9.19
C SER A 121 -6.41 -19.36 10.09
N GLN A 122 -7.57 -18.71 10.10
CA GLN A 122 -8.71 -19.15 10.90
C GLN A 122 -9.22 -20.53 10.46
N GLY A 123 -9.31 -20.77 9.15
CA GLY A 123 -9.74 -22.04 8.58
C GLY A 123 -8.80 -23.18 8.92
N ILE A 124 -7.49 -22.99 8.78
CA ILE A 124 -6.49 -24.02 9.11
C ILE A 124 -6.48 -24.28 10.62
N THR A 125 -6.54 -23.25 11.47
CA THR A 125 -6.64 -23.46 12.93
C THR A 125 -7.88 -24.28 13.28
N LEU A 126 -9.02 -24.05 12.62
CA LEU A 126 -10.24 -24.83 12.82
C LEU A 126 -10.07 -26.29 12.41
N VAL A 127 -9.44 -26.54 11.25
CA VAL A 127 -9.14 -27.89 10.76
C VAL A 127 -8.18 -28.60 11.72
N LEU A 128 -7.10 -27.95 12.13
CA LEU A 128 -6.15 -28.50 13.10
C LEU A 128 -6.85 -28.86 14.43
N ALA A 129 -7.69 -27.97 14.97
CA ALA A 129 -8.39 -28.20 16.22
C ALA A 129 -9.35 -29.40 16.13
N LYS A 130 -10.05 -29.53 14.99
CA LYS A 130 -10.92 -30.67 14.72
C LYS A 130 -10.11 -31.95 14.49
N SER A 131 -8.99 -31.88 13.78
CA SER A 131 -8.15 -33.04 13.49
C SER A 131 -7.55 -33.64 14.76
N LEU A 132 -7.18 -32.81 15.74
CA LEU A 132 -6.66 -33.26 17.03
C LEU A 132 -7.67 -34.07 17.85
N LEU A 133 -8.98 -33.92 17.60
CA LEU A 133 -10.00 -34.80 18.21
C LEU A 133 -9.83 -36.26 17.81
N PHE A 134 -9.35 -36.55 16.60
CA PHE A 134 -9.14 -37.93 16.15
C PHE A 134 -7.93 -38.60 16.81
N PHE A 135 -7.04 -37.81 17.45
CA PHE A 135 -5.84 -38.29 18.12
C PHE A 135 -5.99 -38.32 19.65
N ASP A 136 -7.22 -38.36 20.15
CA ASP A 136 -7.54 -38.43 21.59
C ASP A 136 -7.03 -37.22 22.42
N TYR A 137 -6.66 -36.12 21.78
CA TYR A 137 -6.43 -34.82 22.43
C TYR A 137 -7.77 -34.13 22.75
N GLU A 138 -8.70 -34.89 23.36
CA GLU A 138 -10.16 -34.81 23.17
C GLU A 138 -10.86 -33.46 23.43
N LYS A 139 -10.31 -32.54 24.23
CA LYS A 139 -11.07 -31.34 24.65
C LYS A 139 -10.26 -30.06 24.76
N ALA A 140 -8.95 -30.15 25.00
CA ALA A 140 -8.13 -28.99 25.32
C ALA A 140 -8.15 -27.96 24.19
N TYR A 141 -7.79 -28.35 22.97
CA TYR A 141 -7.72 -27.45 21.82
C TYR A 141 -9.08 -27.18 21.17
N PHE A 142 -10.00 -28.14 21.20
CA PHE A 142 -11.30 -28.00 20.54
C PHE A 142 -12.27 -27.06 21.28
N ARG A 143 -12.05 -26.87 22.59
CA ARG A 143 -12.81 -25.95 23.45
C ARG A 143 -11.99 -24.75 23.91
N GLU A 144 -10.74 -24.62 23.44
CA GLU A 144 -9.90 -23.47 23.70
C GLU A 144 -10.56 -22.20 23.18
N TYR A 145 -10.33 -21.10 23.89
CA TYR A 145 -10.73 -19.78 23.47
C TYR A 145 -9.50 -18.96 23.07
N ALA A 146 -9.54 -18.38 21.89
CA ALA A 146 -8.44 -17.57 21.38
C ALA A 146 -8.96 -16.27 20.74
N VAL A 147 -8.12 -15.24 20.78
CA VAL A 147 -8.31 -13.98 20.05
C VAL A 147 -6.96 -13.41 19.65
N GLY A 148 -6.99 -12.44 18.73
CA GLY A 148 -5.84 -11.64 18.36
C GLY A 148 -5.43 -11.84 16.91
N PHE A 149 -4.77 -10.81 16.38
CA PHE A 149 -4.40 -10.75 14.97
C PHE A 149 -3.14 -11.58 14.66
N SER A 150 -2.57 -12.23 15.67
CA SER A 150 -1.27 -12.92 15.63
C SER A 150 -1.20 -14.03 14.59
N GLY A 151 -2.27 -14.81 14.38
CA GLY A 151 -2.30 -15.83 13.32
C GLY A 151 -2.06 -15.23 11.93
N VAL A 152 -2.66 -14.08 11.64
CA VAL A 152 -2.43 -13.33 10.38
C VAL A 152 -1.00 -12.80 10.33
N LEU A 153 -0.46 -12.31 11.45
CA LEU A 153 0.92 -11.81 11.53
C LEU A 153 1.97 -12.90 11.30
N PHE A 154 1.75 -14.11 11.80
CA PHE A 154 2.58 -15.26 11.49
C PHE A 154 2.51 -15.62 10.00
N ALA A 155 1.32 -15.59 9.41
CA ALA A 155 1.15 -15.80 7.97
C ALA A 155 1.89 -14.73 7.15
N MET A 156 1.76 -13.45 7.53
CA MET A 156 2.49 -12.33 6.91
C MET A 156 4.00 -12.48 7.07
N LYS A 157 4.50 -12.97 8.21
CA LYS A 157 5.93 -13.25 8.42
C LYS A 157 6.45 -14.25 7.40
N VAL A 158 5.72 -15.35 7.18
CA VAL A 158 6.08 -16.36 6.18
C VAL A 158 6.13 -15.74 4.78
N VAL A 159 5.13 -14.91 4.41
CA VAL A 159 5.12 -14.25 3.10
C VAL A 159 6.29 -13.28 2.95
N LEU A 160 6.54 -12.43 3.95
CA LEU A 160 7.63 -11.46 3.94
C LEU A 160 8.98 -12.15 3.79
N ASN A 161 9.24 -13.16 4.62
CA ASN A 161 10.50 -13.88 4.61
C ASN A 161 10.72 -14.75 3.35
N SER A 162 9.66 -15.01 2.56
CA SER A 162 9.80 -15.72 1.30
C SER A 162 10.30 -14.84 0.15
N GLN A 163 10.37 -13.52 0.36
CA GLN A 163 10.87 -12.55 -0.63
C GLN A 163 12.40 -12.41 -0.58
N THR A 164 13.05 -12.99 0.42
CA THR A 164 14.50 -12.87 0.67
C THR A 164 15.09 -14.24 0.97
N ASP A 165 16.19 -14.61 0.33
CA ASP A 165 16.92 -15.87 0.61
C ASP A 165 17.96 -15.71 1.74
N ASP A 166 18.02 -14.54 2.36
CA ASP A 166 19.02 -14.14 3.35
C ASP A 166 18.64 -14.49 4.81
N TYR A 167 19.41 -13.94 5.74
CA TYR A 167 19.15 -13.99 7.18
C TYR A 167 18.26 -12.82 7.61
N THR A 168 17.41 -13.06 8.61
CA THR A 168 16.59 -12.03 9.27
C THR A 168 16.79 -12.08 10.77
N TYR A 169 16.58 -10.94 11.42
CA TYR A 169 16.56 -10.85 12.88
C TYR A 169 15.19 -11.27 13.43
N VAL A 170 15.21 -12.13 14.45
CA VAL A 170 14.04 -12.53 15.25
C VAL A 170 14.40 -12.35 16.71
N HIS A 171 13.83 -11.34 17.37
CA HIS A 171 14.13 -11.00 18.77
C HIS A 171 15.65 -10.88 19.07
N GLY A 172 16.43 -10.31 18.15
CA GLY A 172 17.87 -10.15 18.28
C GLY A 172 18.72 -11.34 17.78
N LEU A 173 18.09 -12.46 17.40
CA LEU A 173 18.77 -13.63 16.84
C LEU A 173 18.82 -13.56 15.31
N VAL A 174 19.98 -13.81 14.72
CA VAL A 174 20.16 -13.94 13.26
C VAL A 174 19.75 -15.35 12.84
N VAL A 175 18.70 -15.46 12.04
CA VAL A 175 18.11 -16.74 11.62
C VAL A 175 17.91 -16.74 10.11
N PRO A 176 18.15 -17.86 9.39
CA PRO A 176 17.75 -17.96 7.98
C PRO A 176 16.27 -17.62 7.80
N ALA A 177 15.93 -16.77 6.83
CA ALA A 177 14.57 -16.23 6.66
C ALA A 177 13.49 -17.32 6.62
N ARG A 178 13.79 -18.46 5.98
CA ARG A 178 12.92 -19.65 5.91
C ARG A 178 12.50 -20.25 7.27
N HIS A 179 13.32 -20.08 8.30
CA HIS A 179 13.06 -20.64 9.64
C HIS A 179 12.53 -19.60 10.64
N ALA A 180 12.55 -18.31 10.29
CA ALA A 180 12.28 -17.26 11.25
C ALA A 180 10.85 -17.29 11.83
N ALA A 181 9.84 -17.73 11.06
CA ALA A 181 8.49 -17.91 11.60
C ALA A 181 8.41 -19.04 12.65
N TRP A 182 9.17 -20.12 12.46
CA TRP A 182 9.26 -21.24 13.40
C TRP A 182 10.01 -20.85 14.67
N VAL A 183 11.10 -20.09 14.55
CA VAL A 183 11.82 -19.56 15.70
C VAL A 183 10.95 -18.58 16.49
N GLU A 184 10.23 -17.68 15.81
CA GLU A 184 9.28 -16.75 16.45
C GLU A 184 8.16 -17.50 17.19
N LEU A 185 7.68 -18.63 16.66
CA LEU A 185 6.70 -19.50 17.32
C LEU A 185 7.24 -20.09 18.63
N ILE A 186 8.47 -20.62 18.62
CA ILE A 186 9.09 -21.20 19.82
C ILE A 186 9.29 -20.12 20.88
N LEU A 187 9.86 -18.97 20.48
CA LEU A 187 10.14 -17.87 21.40
C LEU A 187 8.86 -17.30 22.03
N ILE A 188 7.81 -17.06 21.24
CA ILE A 188 6.58 -16.46 21.78
C ILE A 188 5.88 -17.42 22.76
N GLN A 189 5.94 -18.74 22.50
CA GLN A 189 5.35 -19.74 23.38
C GLN A 189 6.07 -19.83 24.73
N MET A 190 7.38 -19.54 24.76
CA MET A 190 8.17 -19.48 25.99
C MET A 190 7.97 -18.17 26.76
N ILE A 191 7.88 -17.03 26.05
CA ILE A 191 7.84 -15.70 26.66
C ILE A 191 6.43 -15.34 27.12
N VAL A 192 5.40 -15.71 26.36
CA VAL A 192 4.00 -15.33 26.63
C VAL A 192 3.14 -16.59 26.76
N PRO A 193 3.22 -17.30 27.90
CA PRO A 193 2.39 -18.49 28.11
C PRO A 193 0.90 -18.09 28.09
N GLY A 194 0.09 -18.91 27.40
CA GLY A 194 -1.36 -18.69 27.27
C GLY A 194 -1.83 -18.06 25.96
N VAL A 195 -0.92 -17.71 25.04
CA VAL A 195 -1.29 -17.42 23.64
C VAL A 195 -1.58 -18.71 22.88
N SER A 196 -2.49 -18.66 21.90
CA SER A 196 -2.94 -19.87 21.20
C SER A 196 -1.87 -20.40 20.24
N PHE A 197 -1.18 -21.46 20.66
CA PHE A 197 -0.22 -22.19 19.84
C PHE A 197 -0.82 -22.60 18.49
N LEU A 198 -2.05 -23.13 18.52
CA LEU A 198 -2.74 -23.61 17.32
C LEU A 198 -3.14 -22.48 16.37
N GLY A 199 -3.45 -21.31 16.92
CA GLY A 199 -3.65 -20.07 16.15
C GLY A 199 -2.39 -19.66 15.40
N HIS A 200 -1.24 -19.64 16.08
CA HIS A 200 0.04 -19.29 15.47
C HIS A 200 0.50 -20.32 14.44
N LEU A 201 0.41 -21.62 14.75
CA LEU A 201 0.71 -22.70 13.82
C LEU A 201 -0.18 -22.64 12.58
N GLY A 202 -1.48 -22.42 12.75
CA GLY A 202 -2.41 -22.22 11.65
C GLY A 202 -2.05 -21.01 10.79
N GLY A 203 -1.56 -19.94 11.39
CA GLY A 203 -0.97 -18.79 10.70
C GLY A 203 0.24 -19.13 9.83
N ILE A 204 1.23 -19.85 10.35
CA ILE A 204 2.41 -20.27 9.59
C ILE A 204 2.00 -21.13 8.39
N LEU A 205 1.14 -22.13 8.62
CA LEU A 205 0.64 -23.01 7.56
C LEU A 205 -0.18 -22.23 6.52
N ALA A 206 -0.97 -21.24 6.93
CA ALA A 206 -1.69 -20.35 6.02
C ALA A 206 -0.75 -19.55 5.12
N GLY A 207 0.34 -19.01 5.66
CA GLY A 207 1.35 -18.32 4.86
C GLY A 207 2.00 -19.24 3.82
N ILE A 208 2.36 -20.47 4.22
CA ILE A 208 2.92 -21.48 3.30
C ILE A 208 1.91 -21.84 2.20
N LEU A 209 0.65 -22.08 2.58
CA LEU A 209 -0.42 -22.42 1.65
C LEU A 209 -0.68 -21.27 0.66
N TYR A 210 -0.75 -20.04 1.14
CA TYR A 210 -0.92 -18.84 0.31
C TYR A 210 0.20 -18.72 -0.73
N LEU A 211 1.47 -18.89 -0.33
CA LEU A 211 2.60 -18.85 -1.27
C LEU A 211 2.54 -19.96 -2.32
N ARG A 212 2.14 -21.18 -1.93
CA ARG A 212 1.95 -22.28 -2.87
C ARG A 212 0.86 -21.96 -3.89
N LEU A 213 -0.29 -21.49 -3.42
CA LEU A 213 -1.41 -21.12 -4.29
C LEU A 213 -1.04 -19.97 -5.23
N LYS A 214 -0.38 -18.94 -4.72
CA LYS A 214 0.08 -17.79 -5.51
C LYS A 214 1.12 -18.16 -6.57
N ARG A 215 2.00 -19.13 -6.31
CA ARG A 215 2.94 -19.64 -7.32
C ARG A 215 2.25 -20.45 -8.40
N SER A 216 1.21 -21.21 -8.04
CA SER A 216 0.43 -22.01 -8.98
C SER A 216 -0.52 -21.18 -9.84
N TYR A 217 -1.03 -20.06 -9.33
CA TYR A 217 -1.99 -19.20 -10.02
C TYR A 217 -1.30 -17.95 -10.59
N ARG A 218 -1.14 -17.88 -11.92
CA ARG A 218 -0.50 -16.73 -12.61
C ARG A 218 -1.45 -15.59 -13.00
N GLY A 219 -2.76 -15.73 -12.72
CA GLY A 219 -3.77 -14.71 -13.01
C GLY A 219 -3.88 -13.64 -11.91
N PRO A 220 -4.54 -12.49 -12.16
CA PRO A 220 -4.85 -11.51 -11.12
C PRO A 220 -5.75 -12.14 -10.05
N ASP A 221 -5.36 -12.05 -8.78
CA ASP A 221 -6.09 -12.62 -7.65
C ASP A 221 -7.58 -12.20 -7.72
N PRO A 222 -8.56 -13.12 -7.62
CA PRO A 222 -9.97 -12.79 -7.78
C PRO A 222 -10.44 -11.74 -6.76
N LEU A 223 -9.91 -11.80 -5.54
CA LEU A 223 -10.16 -10.82 -4.48
C LEU A 223 -9.56 -9.44 -4.80
N THR A 224 -8.40 -9.35 -5.46
CA THR A 224 -7.86 -8.05 -5.89
C THR A 224 -8.78 -7.38 -6.90
N THR A 225 -9.40 -8.14 -7.80
CA THR A 225 -10.34 -7.60 -8.80
C THR A 225 -11.58 -7.02 -8.13
N ILE A 226 -12.13 -7.71 -7.12
CA ILE A 226 -13.27 -7.22 -6.33
C ILE A 226 -12.89 -5.95 -5.56
N ILE A 227 -11.74 -5.94 -4.88
CA ILE A 227 -11.27 -4.78 -4.10
C ILE A 227 -10.99 -3.58 -5.02
N ARG A 228 -10.40 -3.79 -6.20
CA ARG A 228 -10.24 -2.72 -7.21
C ARG A 228 -11.59 -2.18 -7.68
N GLY A 229 -12.58 -3.04 -7.87
CA GLY A 229 -13.96 -2.63 -8.16
C GLY A 229 -14.54 -1.75 -7.06
N LEU A 230 -14.48 -2.21 -5.80
CA LEU A 230 -14.98 -1.47 -4.64
C LEU A 230 -14.27 -0.14 -4.41
N THR A 231 -12.94 -0.10 -4.50
CA THR A 231 -12.16 1.16 -4.42
C THR A 231 -12.46 2.07 -5.61
N GLY A 232 -12.72 1.51 -6.79
CA GLY A 232 -13.23 2.24 -7.95
C GLY A 232 -14.55 2.96 -7.66
N VAL A 233 -15.52 2.26 -7.08
CA VAL A 233 -16.82 2.79 -6.69
C VAL A 233 -16.71 3.77 -5.53
N LEU A 234 -15.96 3.46 -4.47
CA LEU A 234 -15.77 4.35 -3.31
C LEU A 234 -15.02 5.64 -3.65
N SER A 235 -14.13 5.60 -4.65
CA SER A 235 -13.46 6.80 -5.14
C SER A 235 -14.29 7.55 -6.19
N TRP A 236 -15.37 6.98 -6.72
CA TRP A 236 -16.25 7.62 -7.70
C TRP A 236 -16.80 8.98 -7.23
N PRO A 237 -17.28 9.14 -5.97
CA PRO A 237 -17.68 10.45 -5.44
C PRO A 237 -16.55 11.48 -5.47
N SER A 238 -15.31 11.09 -5.12
CA SER A 238 -14.16 11.99 -5.15
C SER A 238 -13.66 12.31 -6.56
N ARG A 239 -13.89 11.42 -7.53
CA ARG A 239 -13.59 11.65 -8.95
C ARG A 239 -14.65 12.53 -9.59
N LEU A 240 -15.91 12.34 -9.25
CA LEU A 240 -17.04 13.19 -9.65
C LEU A 240 -16.89 14.59 -9.03
N ALA A 241 -16.56 14.68 -7.74
CA ALA A 241 -16.25 15.96 -7.10
C ALA A 241 -15.03 16.64 -7.73
N ARG A 242 -13.98 15.88 -8.08
CA ARG A 242 -12.85 16.42 -8.87
C ARG A 242 -13.21 16.78 -10.31
N SER A 243 -14.22 16.17 -10.92
CA SER A 243 -14.66 16.57 -12.27
C SER A 243 -15.61 17.77 -12.24
N LEU A 244 -16.35 17.95 -11.15
CA LEU A 244 -17.28 19.08 -10.95
C LEU A 244 -16.56 20.31 -10.38
N PHE A 245 -15.57 20.13 -9.51
CA PHE A 245 -14.81 21.20 -8.83
C PHE A 245 -13.33 21.29 -9.26
N GLY A 246 -12.89 20.44 -10.20
CA GLY A 246 -11.55 20.50 -10.75
C GLY A 246 -11.39 21.69 -11.68
N PHE A 247 -10.75 22.76 -11.19
CA PHE A 247 -10.10 23.74 -12.05
C PHE A 247 -9.29 23.00 -13.12
N ARG A 248 -9.60 23.28 -14.40
CA ARG A 248 -8.93 22.73 -15.58
C ARG A 248 -7.42 22.94 -15.49
N ARG A 249 -6.67 22.03 -14.86
CA ARG A 249 -5.25 21.84 -15.17
C ARG A 249 -5.22 21.16 -16.54
N ARG A 250 -4.81 21.92 -17.56
CA ARG A 250 -4.53 21.43 -18.91
C ARG A 250 -3.50 20.30 -18.81
N GLN A 251 -3.99 19.07 -18.88
CA GLN A 251 -3.18 17.89 -19.08
C GLN A 251 -3.08 17.68 -20.60
N ILE A 252 -1.90 17.95 -21.15
CA ILE A 252 -1.62 17.80 -22.58
C ILE A 252 -1.48 16.29 -22.84
N SER A 253 -2.55 15.67 -23.33
CA SER A 253 -2.51 14.34 -23.92
C SER A 253 -2.10 14.49 -25.38
N GLY A 254 -0.87 14.11 -25.70
CA GLY A 254 -0.42 13.97 -27.07
C GLY A 254 -1.07 12.75 -27.70
N ARG A 255 -1.95 12.99 -28.67
CA ARG A 255 -2.37 11.99 -29.66
C ARG A 255 -2.57 12.72 -30.97
N GLY A 256 -1.86 12.29 -32.02
CA GLY A 256 -2.19 12.63 -33.41
C GLY A 256 -3.67 12.34 -33.68
N THR A 257 -4.34 12.99 -34.61
CA THR A 257 -3.94 13.11 -36.02
C THR A 257 -4.73 14.26 -36.69
N THR A 258 -4.11 14.84 -37.73
CA THR A 258 -4.70 15.48 -38.94
C THR A 258 -5.72 16.62 -38.82
N GLY A 259 -5.23 17.80 -39.19
CA GLY A 259 -5.78 18.54 -40.34
C GLY A 259 -7.16 19.15 -40.15
N VAL A 260 -7.24 20.29 -39.45
CA VAL A 260 -8.34 21.24 -39.67
C VAL A 260 -7.79 22.67 -39.60
N SER A 261 -7.92 23.37 -40.72
CA SER A 261 -7.68 24.81 -40.82
C SER A 261 -8.58 25.57 -39.85
N ARG A 262 -8.00 26.34 -38.92
CA ARG A 262 -8.77 27.38 -38.22
C ARG A 262 -7.95 28.66 -38.16
N ARG A 263 -8.33 29.58 -39.05
CA ARG A 263 -8.04 31.02 -38.92
C ARG A 263 -8.58 31.50 -37.57
N GLY A 264 -7.78 32.29 -36.87
CA GLY A 264 -8.27 33.29 -35.92
C GLY A 264 -8.05 33.00 -34.43
N ARG A 265 -6.87 33.35 -33.92
CA ARG A 265 -6.72 34.41 -32.90
C ARG A 265 -5.24 34.78 -32.75
N SER A 266 -4.94 36.00 -33.18
CA SER A 266 -3.65 36.67 -33.06
C SER A 266 -3.22 36.74 -31.60
N PHE A 267 -2.12 36.07 -31.26
CA PHE A 267 -1.30 36.45 -30.11
C PHE A 267 -0.19 37.36 -30.66
N SER A 268 -0.28 38.65 -30.36
CA SER A 268 0.72 39.65 -30.70
C SER A 268 2.06 39.29 -30.05
N GLY A 269 2.98 38.72 -30.82
CA GLY A 269 4.34 38.43 -30.36
C GLY A 269 4.96 37.17 -30.95
N ALA A 270 4.15 36.20 -31.40
CA ALA A 270 4.68 34.96 -31.94
C ALA A 270 5.11 35.09 -33.42
N TRP A 271 6.34 34.69 -33.76
CA TRP A 271 6.84 34.64 -35.14
C TRP A 271 7.61 33.36 -35.42
N ARG A 272 7.46 32.84 -36.64
CA ARG A 272 8.15 31.63 -37.10
C ARG A 272 9.49 32.00 -37.72
N CYS A 273 10.56 31.37 -37.25
CA CYS A 273 11.90 31.57 -37.81
C CYS A 273 11.98 31.02 -39.24
N THR A 274 12.45 31.84 -40.18
CA THR A 274 12.64 31.45 -41.59
C THR A 274 13.77 30.44 -41.77
N ALA A 275 14.79 30.44 -40.92
CA ALA A 275 15.95 29.58 -41.04
C ALA A 275 15.74 28.15 -40.47
N CYS A 276 14.95 28.00 -39.41
CA CYS A 276 14.75 26.70 -38.75
C CYS A 276 13.29 26.33 -38.47
N THR A 277 12.33 27.14 -38.91
CA THR A 277 10.87 26.95 -38.75
C THR A 277 10.33 26.91 -37.32
N PHE A 278 11.17 27.24 -36.33
CA PHE A 278 10.77 27.29 -34.92
C PHE A 278 9.86 28.50 -34.62
N ASP A 279 8.79 28.28 -33.86
CA ASP A 279 7.84 29.31 -33.44
C ASP A 279 8.34 30.00 -32.15
N ASN A 280 8.82 31.24 -32.26
CA ASN A 280 9.31 32.05 -31.14
C ASN A 280 8.15 32.87 -30.57
N THR A 281 8.11 33.09 -29.25
CA THR A 281 6.93 33.69 -28.62
C THR A 281 7.05 35.16 -28.23
N GLN A 282 8.26 35.71 -28.01
CA GLN A 282 8.45 37.14 -27.66
C GLN A 282 9.83 37.74 -28.00
N LEU A 283 10.82 36.93 -28.41
CA LEU A 283 12.20 37.40 -28.65
C LEU A 283 12.42 37.83 -30.11
N ASN A 284 13.20 38.89 -30.35
CA ASN A 284 13.63 39.30 -31.70
C ASN A 284 14.69 38.36 -32.30
N VAL A 285 15.17 37.40 -31.53
CA VAL A 285 16.17 36.40 -31.94
C VAL A 285 15.59 35.02 -31.72
N CYS A 286 15.79 34.12 -32.68
CA CYS A 286 15.28 32.76 -32.57
C CYS A 286 15.93 32.00 -31.41
N GLU A 287 15.12 31.37 -30.56
CA GLU A 287 15.59 30.55 -29.42
C GLU A 287 16.42 29.35 -29.88
N MET A 288 16.05 28.73 -31.01
CA MET A 288 16.66 27.49 -31.48
C MET A 288 17.93 27.67 -32.31
N CYS A 289 18.04 28.74 -33.09
CA CYS A 289 19.15 28.91 -34.05
C CYS A 289 19.87 30.28 -33.96
N GLY A 290 19.36 31.21 -33.14
CA GLY A 290 19.97 32.52 -32.98
C GLY A 290 19.75 33.48 -34.15
N THR A 291 18.96 33.12 -35.17
CA THR A 291 18.65 34.01 -36.29
C THR A 291 17.77 35.17 -35.85
N GLU A 292 18.16 36.40 -36.17
CA GLU A 292 17.38 37.61 -35.90
C GLU A 292 16.11 37.65 -36.75
N ARG A 293 15.07 38.30 -36.23
CA ARG A 293 13.82 38.51 -36.92
C ARG A 293 14.00 39.59 -37.99
N ASP A 294 13.88 39.21 -39.26
CA ASP A 294 13.84 40.18 -40.36
C ASP A 294 12.61 41.10 -40.20
N VAL A 295 12.84 42.37 -39.87
CA VAL A 295 11.83 43.42 -39.89
C VAL A 295 12.03 44.22 -41.18
N PRO A 296 11.04 44.33 -42.08
CA PRO A 296 11.20 45.14 -43.28
C PRO A 296 11.11 46.62 -42.89
N VAL A 297 12.24 47.32 -42.89
CA VAL A 297 12.31 48.79 -42.88
C VAL A 297 12.87 49.23 -44.23
N LEU A 298 12.21 50.19 -44.88
CA LEU A 298 12.57 50.76 -46.18
C LEU A 298 14.05 51.22 -46.21
N SER A 299 14.84 50.58 -47.09
CA SER A 299 16.05 50.92 -47.89
C SER A 299 16.97 52.14 -47.54
N PRO A 300 18.25 52.22 -48.01
CA PRO A 300 18.90 51.46 -49.10
C PRO A 300 20.36 50.93 -48.87
N ILE A 301 20.69 49.86 -49.62
CA ILE A 301 22.02 49.44 -50.15
C ILE A 301 23.12 48.99 -49.16
N ARG A 302 23.31 47.66 -49.02
CA ARG A 302 24.57 46.91 -49.24
C ARG A 302 24.34 45.38 -49.13
N PRO A 303 25.20 44.53 -49.72
CA PRO A 303 24.74 43.32 -50.41
C PRO A 303 24.67 42.05 -49.55
N SER A 304 23.59 41.30 -49.80
CA SER A 304 23.47 39.83 -49.74
C SER A 304 23.98 39.11 -48.48
N SER A 305 23.21 39.15 -47.39
CA SER A 305 23.27 38.06 -46.40
C SER A 305 22.44 36.88 -46.92
N ARG A 306 23.16 35.84 -47.35
CA ARG A 306 22.63 34.54 -47.79
C ARG A 306 21.48 34.07 -46.90
N SER A 307 20.25 34.10 -47.41
CA SER A 307 19.14 33.29 -46.92
C SER A 307 19.37 31.84 -47.36
N GLY A 308 20.40 31.21 -46.82
CA GLY A 308 20.67 29.79 -47.00
C GLY A 308 20.09 29.02 -45.83
N ASN A 309 19.31 27.98 -46.11
CA ASN A 309 18.92 26.99 -45.11
C ASN A 309 20.18 26.54 -44.35
N LEU A 310 20.23 26.80 -43.04
CA LEU A 310 21.36 26.41 -42.21
C LEU A 310 21.46 24.88 -42.22
N SER A 311 22.69 24.37 -42.38
CA SER A 311 22.94 22.94 -42.28
C SER A 311 22.69 22.44 -40.86
N LEU A 312 22.34 21.16 -40.73
CA LEU A 312 22.03 20.53 -39.45
C LEU A 312 23.21 20.62 -38.46
N GLU A 313 24.43 20.63 -38.97
CA GLU A 313 25.65 20.71 -38.17
C GLU A 313 25.96 22.13 -37.69
N GLU A 314 25.67 23.15 -38.51
CA GLU A 314 25.71 24.56 -38.08
C GLU A 314 24.69 24.86 -36.98
N LEU A 315 23.48 24.30 -37.08
CA LEU A 315 22.47 24.41 -36.03
C LEU A 315 22.92 23.77 -34.73
N ARG A 316 23.65 22.65 -34.81
CA ARG A 316 24.20 21.95 -33.65
C ARG A 316 25.31 22.76 -32.98
N LEU A 317 26.24 23.31 -33.75
CA LEU A 317 27.35 24.14 -33.24
C LEU A 317 26.84 25.40 -32.55
N ARG A 318 25.89 26.12 -33.17
CA ARG A 318 25.29 27.33 -32.58
C ARG A 318 24.52 27.05 -31.29
N ARG A 319 23.95 25.86 -31.14
CA ARG A 319 23.31 25.44 -29.89
C ARG A 319 24.35 25.24 -28.78
N ILE A 320 25.49 24.62 -29.09
CA ILE A 320 26.55 24.35 -28.12
C ILE A 320 27.19 25.66 -27.63
N GLU A 321 27.49 26.61 -28.52
CA GLU A 321 28.06 27.91 -28.13
C GLU A 321 27.14 28.74 -27.21
N ARG A 322 25.81 28.59 -27.34
CA ARG A 322 24.84 29.37 -26.55
C ARG A 322 24.64 28.84 -25.12
N PHE A 323 24.79 27.54 -24.91
CA PHE A 323 24.67 26.89 -23.60
C PHE A 323 26.02 26.61 -22.92
N GLY A 324 27.13 26.93 -23.59
CA GLY A 324 28.49 26.75 -23.10
C GLY A 324 29.13 27.99 -22.45
N ARG A 325 28.34 29.01 -22.07
CA ARG A 325 28.79 30.15 -21.26
C ARG A 325 28.15 30.15 -19.89
#